data_AF-A0A7C5KJW2-F1
#
_entry.id   AF-A0A7C5KJW2-F1
#
_cell.length_a   1.000
_cell.length_b   1.000
_cell.length_c   1.000
_cell.angle_alpha   90.00
_cell.angle_beta   90.00
_cell.angle_gamma   90.00
#
_symmetry.space_group_name_H-M   'P 1'
#
loop_
_entity.id
_entity.type
_entity.pdbx_description
1 polymer ?
#
loop_
_entity_poly.entity_id
_entity_poly.type
_entity_poly.pdbx_seq_one_letter_code
_entity_poly.pdbx_strand_id
1 'polypeptide(L)'
;MSGRDKLRLVVLISGSGSNLQAILDRCADGTIDGEVVAVISNRPDAYGLERARRAGVPAEVVDHQDYPEREDFDRALMERIDAYRPDLVVLAGFMRILTPAFVHHYAGRLLNIHPSLLPHFQGLHT
;
A
#
# COMPACT_ATOMS: atom_id res chain seq x y z
N MET A 1 -10.05 4.49 -29.34
CA MET A 1 -10.23 3.83 -28.03
C MET A 1 -10.17 4.94 -27.00
N SER A 2 -11.30 5.22 -26.34
CA SER A 2 -11.40 6.31 -25.36
C SER A 2 -10.36 6.11 -24.27
N GLY A 3 -9.44 7.06 -24.11
CA GLY A 3 -8.41 7.05 -23.07
C GLY A 3 -9.08 7.04 -21.71
N ARG A 4 -9.07 5.89 -21.05
CA ARG A 4 -9.37 5.82 -19.62
C ARG A 4 -8.07 6.18 -18.91
N ASP A 5 -8.14 7.11 -17.96
CA ASP A 5 -6.99 7.41 -17.13
C ASP A 5 -6.57 6.14 -16.38
N LYS A 6 -5.25 5.91 -16.27
CA LYS A 6 -4.69 4.75 -15.55
C LYS A 6 -5.20 4.74 -14.10
N LEU A 7 -5.48 3.55 -13.55
CA LEU A 7 -5.86 3.42 -12.16
C LEU A 7 -4.75 3.93 -11.22
N ARG A 8 -5.10 4.83 -10.32
CA ARG A 8 -4.17 5.42 -9.34
C ARG A 8 -4.02 4.51 -8.14
N LEU A 9 -2.82 3.94 -7.97
CA LEU A 9 -2.51 2.97 -6.92
C LEU A 9 -1.71 3.64 -5.80
N VAL A 10 -2.17 3.50 -4.56
CA VAL A 10 -1.33 3.75 -3.37
C VAL A 10 -0.95 2.40 -2.77
N VAL A 11 0.35 2.16 -2.59
CA VAL A 11 0.86 0.87 -2.08
C VAL A 11 1.40 1.03 -0.66
N LEU A 12 0.89 0.23 0.27
CA LEU A 12 1.29 0.22 1.67
C LEU A 12 2.28 -0.91 1.93
N ILE A 13 3.40 -0.61 2.63
CA ILE A 13 4.49 -1.55 2.87
C ILE A 13 5.06 -1.45 4.30
N SER A 14 5.76 -2.49 4.76
CA SER A 14 6.51 -2.47 6.03
C SER A 14 7.94 -3.01 5.94
N GLY A 15 8.43 -3.41 4.76
CA GLY A 15 9.68 -4.15 4.67
C GLY A 15 10.36 -4.09 3.30
N SER A 16 10.87 -5.23 2.84
CA SER A 16 11.75 -5.33 1.65
C SER A 16 11.10 -4.88 0.33
N GLY A 17 9.76 -4.91 0.25
CA GLY A 17 9.00 -4.42 -0.90
C GLY A 17 9.14 -5.28 -2.16
N SER A 18 9.24 -6.62 -2.04
CA SER A 18 9.28 -7.50 -3.23
C SER A 18 7.98 -7.44 -4.05
N ASN A 19 6.81 -7.52 -3.40
CA ASN A 19 5.52 -7.34 -4.07
C ASN A 19 5.38 -5.92 -4.65
N LEU A 20 5.87 -4.90 -3.94
CA LEU A 20 5.93 -3.54 -4.47
C LEU A 20 6.75 -3.48 -5.77
N GLN A 21 7.94 -4.09 -5.81
CA GLN A 21 8.76 -4.12 -7.01
C GLN A 21 8.00 -4.74 -8.19
N ALA A 22 7.34 -5.87 -7.98
CA ALA A 22 6.55 -6.51 -9.02
C ALA A 22 5.43 -5.58 -9.53
N ILE A 23 4.72 -4.90 -8.64
CA ILE A 23 3.67 -3.94 -9.02
C ILE A 23 4.26 -2.79 -9.85
N LEU A 24 5.37 -2.19 -9.41
CA LEU A 24 6.06 -1.11 -10.14
C LEU A 24 6.45 -1.57 -11.56
N ASP A 25 7.10 -2.73 -11.66
CA ASP A 25 7.58 -3.26 -12.94
C ASP A 25 6.42 -3.55 -13.90
N ARG A 26 5.30 -4.09 -13.40
CA ARG A 26 4.11 -4.40 -14.21
C ARG A 26 3.29 -3.16 -14.59
N CYS A 27 3.32 -2.10 -13.79
CA CYS A 27 2.74 -0.81 -14.19
C CYS A 27 3.60 -0.13 -15.27
N ALA A 28 4.92 -0.23 -15.15
CA ALA A 28 5.89 0.36 -16.08
C ALA A 28 5.84 -0.30 -17.47
N ASP A 29 5.67 -1.62 -17.53
CA ASP A 29 5.58 -2.35 -18.81
C ASP A 29 4.15 -2.43 -19.39
N GLY A 30 3.16 -1.86 -18.69
CA GLY A 30 1.77 -1.78 -19.14
C GLY A 30 0.96 -3.07 -18.96
N THR A 31 1.51 -4.10 -18.31
CA THR A 31 0.75 -5.31 -17.93
C THR A 31 -0.39 -4.98 -16.97
N ILE A 32 -0.13 -4.07 -16.02
CA ILE A 32 -1.14 -3.47 -15.16
C ILE A 32 -1.51 -2.11 -15.75
N ASP A 33 -2.78 -1.92 -16.08
CA ASP A 33 -3.34 -0.62 -16.51
C ASP A 33 -3.54 0.31 -15.31
N GLY A 34 -2.41 0.65 -14.67
CA GLY A 34 -2.35 1.42 -13.44
C GLY A 34 -1.04 2.17 -13.30
N GLU A 35 -1.04 3.11 -12.36
CA GLU A 35 0.09 3.95 -12.00
C GLU A 35 0.24 3.95 -10.48
N VAL A 36 1.42 3.63 -9.97
CA VAL A 36 1.71 3.77 -8.54
C VAL A 36 1.97 5.25 -8.26
N VAL A 37 1.01 5.90 -7.63
CA VAL A 37 1.04 7.35 -7.36
C VAL A 37 1.70 7.67 -6.01
N ALA A 38 1.74 6.70 -5.08
CA ALA A 38 2.53 6.80 -3.87
C ALA A 38 2.82 5.41 -3.27
N VAL A 39 3.92 5.35 -2.52
CA VAL A 39 4.25 4.25 -1.62
C VAL A 39 4.34 4.82 -0.21
N ILE A 40 3.60 4.23 0.72
CA ILE A 40 3.60 4.67 2.13
C ILE A 40 4.05 3.51 3.00
N SER A 41 5.03 3.75 3.86
CA SER A 41 5.45 2.78 4.87
C SER A 41 5.08 3.22 6.27
N ASN A 42 4.71 2.23 7.10
CA ASN A 42 4.63 2.46 8.54
C ASN A 42 5.99 2.38 9.24
N ARG A 43 7.07 2.09 8.51
CA ARG A 43 8.42 1.92 9.04
C ARG A 43 9.43 2.77 8.26
N PRO A 44 10.21 3.65 8.90
CA PRO A 44 11.15 4.52 8.21
C PRO A 44 12.30 3.76 7.54
N ASP A 45 12.63 2.57 8.05
CA ASP A 45 13.72 1.70 7.59
C ASP A 45 13.31 0.71 6.48
N ALA A 46 12.06 0.76 6.01
CA ALA A 46 11.58 -0.16 4.99
C ALA A 46 12.30 0.04 3.64
N TYR A 47 13.05 -0.98 3.19
CA TYR A 47 13.77 -0.93 1.91
C TYR A 47 12.84 -0.72 0.70
N GLY A 48 11.55 -1.05 0.79
CA GLY A 48 10.58 -0.72 -0.25
C GLY A 48 10.45 0.79 -0.54
N LEU A 49 10.76 1.68 0.41
CA LEU A 49 10.81 3.12 0.17
C LEU A 49 11.90 3.49 -0.83
N GLU A 50 13.06 2.82 -0.76
CA GLU A 50 14.14 3.02 -1.71
C GLU A 50 13.76 2.53 -3.12
N ARG A 51 13.02 1.42 -3.21
CA ARG A 51 12.48 0.94 -4.50
C ARG A 51 11.55 1.96 -5.14
N ALA A 52 10.65 2.56 -4.34
CA ALA A 52 9.74 3.60 -4.80
C ALA A 52 10.50 4.83 -5.33
N ARG A 53 11.48 5.34 -4.57
CA ARG A 53 12.32 6.48 -4.99
C ARG A 53 13.07 6.19 -6.30
N ARG A 54 13.64 4.99 -6.45
CA ARG A 54 14.32 4.58 -7.69
C ARG A 54 13.39 4.52 -8.90
N ALA A 55 12.12 4.20 -8.68
CA ALA A 55 11.09 4.22 -9.72
C ALA A 55 10.50 5.63 -9.97
N GLY A 56 10.98 6.67 -9.27
CA GLY A 56 10.45 8.03 -9.38
C GLY A 56 9.08 8.23 -8.71
N VAL A 57 8.68 7.33 -7.83
CA VAL A 57 7.38 7.36 -7.13
C VAL A 57 7.54 8.03 -5.76
N PRO A 58 6.61 8.92 -5.35
CA PRO A 58 6.59 9.46 -4.00
C PRO A 58 6.64 8.37 -2.93
N ALA A 59 7.57 8.51 -1.99
CA ALA A 59 7.82 7.54 -0.93
C ALA A 59 7.67 8.23 0.43
N GLU A 60 6.58 7.95 1.14
CA GLU A 60 6.24 8.57 2.42
C GLU A 60 6.35 7.59 3.59
N VAL A 61 6.57 8.16 4.76
CA VAL A 61 6.58 7.43 6.04
C VAL A 61 5.49 8.02 6.92
N VAL A 62 4.64 7.15 7.45
CA VAL A 62 3.78 7.45 8.59
C VAL A 62 4.26 6.52 9.69
N ASP A 63 5.19 6.96 10.53
CA ASP A 63 5.78 6.06 11.53
C ASP A 63 4.73 5.70 12.57
N HIS A 64 4.40 4.42 12.68
CA HIS A 64 3.42 3.94 13.65
C HIS A 64 3.88 4.09 15.10
N GLN A 65 5.17 4.34 15.34
CA GLN A 65 5.70 4.61 16.69
C GLN A 65 5.35 6.02 17.18
N ASP A 66 5.00 6.94 16.28
CA ASP A 66 4.60 8.31 16.63
C ASP A 66 3.15 8.40 17.16
N TYR A 67 2.40 7.29 17.11
CA TYR A 67 0.98 7.25 17.45
C TYR A 67 0.72 6.19 18.54
N PRO A 68 0.30 6.59 19.75
CA PRO A 68 0.00 5.65 20.83
C PRO A 68 -1.24 4.80 20.53
N GLU A 69 -2.25 5.40 19.89
CA GLU A 69 -3.51 4.76 19.55
C GLU A 69 -3.55 4.31 18.09
N ARG A 70 -4.20 3.19 17.82
CA ARG A 70 -4.32 2.64 16.45
C ARG A 70 -5.17 3.54 15.56
N GLU A 71 -6.21 4.13 16.14
CA GLU A 71 -7.16 5.02 15.50
C GLU A 71 -6.48 6.32 15.04
N ASP A 72 -5.52 6.82 15.82
CA ASP A 72 -4.76 8.01 15.45
C ASP A 72 -3.80 7.74 14.30
N PHE A 73 -3.12 6.60 14.34
CA PHE A 73 -2.29 6.14 13.23
C PHE A 73 -3.10 5.95 11.95
N ASP A 74 -4.22 5.23 12.02
CA ASP A 74 -5.06 4.95 10.85
C ASP A 74 -5.63 6.23 10.25
N ARG A 75 -6.01 7.21 11.08
CA ARG A 75 -6.46 8.54 10.61
C ARG A 75 -5.37 9.28 9.87
N ALA A 76 -4.17 9.36 10.44
CA ALA A 76 -3.02 9.98 9.78
C ALA A 76 -2.66 9.27 8.47
N LEU A 77 -2.73 7.94 8.46
CA LEU A 77 -2.48 7.15 7.26
C LEU A 77 -3.54 7.41 6.18
N MET A 78 -4.84 7.47 6.54
CA MET A 78 -5.92 7.81 5.62
C MET A 78 -5.74 9.19 5.00
N GLU A 79 -5.40 10.20 5.80
CA GLU A 79 -5.13 11.56 5.30
C GLU A 79 -4.02 11.57 4.24
N ARG A 80 -2.94 10.80 4.45
CA ARG A 80 -1.83 10.69 3.51
C ARG A 80 -2.22 9.96 2.24
N ILE A 81 -2.94 8.84 2.37
CA ILE A 81 -3.46 8.09 1.23
C ILE A 81 -4.39 8.97 0.38
N ASP A 82 -5.33 9.66 1.01
CA ASP A 82 -6.39 10.42 0.32
C ASP A 82 -5.85 11.66 -0.41
N ALA A 83 -4.74 12.25 0.06
CA ALA A 83 -4.04 13.33 -0.63
C ALA A 83 -3.61 12.93 -2.06
N TYR A 84 -3.37 11.64 -2.31
CA TYR A 84 -3.04 11.11 -3.63
C TYR A 84 -4.25 10.76 -4.48
N ARG A 85 -5.48 10.86 -3.95
CA ARG A 85 -6.72 10.50 -4.65
C ARG A 85 -6.61 9.13 -5.35
N PRO A 86 -6.34 8.03 -4.61
CA PRO A 86 -6.20 6.72 -5.20
C PRO A 86 -7.54 6.19 -5.68
N ASP A 87 -7.50 5.37 -6.71
CA ASP A 87 -8.61 4.48 -7.08
C ASP A 87 -8.55 3.18 -6.28
N LEU A 88 -7.33 2.75 -5.91
CA LEU A 88 -7.06 1.47 -5.24
C LEU A 88 -5.92 1.59 -4.23
N VAL A 89 -6.11 1.02 -3.05
CA VAL A 89 -5.08 0.88 -2.00
C VAL A 89 -4.63 -0.59 -1.96
N VAL A 90 -3.33 -0.83 -2.07
CA VAL A 90 -2.75 -2.18 -2.12
C VAL A 90 -1.85 -2.42 -0.91
N LEU A 91 -2.18 -3.42 -0.10
CA LEU A 91 -1.37 -3.90 1.01
C LEU A 91 -0.33 -4.91 0.48
N ALA A 92 0.92 -4.46 0.34
CA ALA A 92 2.01 -5.25 -0.23
C ALA A 92 3.05 -5.59 0.86
N GLY A 93 2.64 -6.45 1.80
CA GLY A 93 3.45 -6.77 2.98
C GLY A 93 3.37 -5.69 4.06
N PHE A 94 2.17 -5.13 4.26
CA PHE A 94 1.88 -4.18 5.33
C PHE A 94 1.60 -4.93 6.65
N MET A 95 2.48 -4.78 7.63
CA MET A 95 2.54 -5.56 8.86
C MET A 95 1.88 -4.84 10.04
N ARG A 96 0.65 -4.35 9.84
CA ARG A 96 -0.17 -3.77 10.90
C ARG A 96 -1.64 -4.05 10.63
N ILE A 97 -2.38 -4.46 11.66
CA ILE A 97 -3.82 -4.68 11.55
C ILE A 97 -4.52 -3.34 11.48
N LEU A 98 -5.31 -3.14 10.43
CA LEU A 98 -6.11 -1.93 10.19
C LEU A 98 -7.39 -1.97 11.02
N THR A 99 -7.85 -0.80 11.48
CA THR A 99 -9.11 -0.65 12.21
C THR A 99 -10.32 -0.89 11.29
N PRO A 100 -11.49 -1.22 11.85
CA PRO A 100 -12.73 -1.31 11.07
C PRO A 100 -13.06 -0.03 10.32
N ALA A 101 -12.77 1.14 10.90
CA ALA A 101 -13.00 2.44 10.26
C ALA A 101 -12.17 2.59 8.98
N PHE A 102 -10.88 2.22 9.02
CA PHE A 102 -10.01 2.23 7.85
C PHE A 102 -10.52 1.30 6.75
N VAL A 103 -10.87 0.06 7.11
CA VAL A 103 -11.37 -0.94 6.15
C VAL A 103 -12.68 -0.48 5.51
N HIS A 104 -13.57 0.14 6.29
CA HIS A 104 -14.82 0.70 5.78
C HIS A 104 -14.59 1.87 4.82
N HIS A 105 -13.67 2.77 5.13
CA HIS A 105 -13.33 3.92 4.29
C HIS A 105 -12.84 3.51 2.89
N TYR A 106 -12.07 2.41 2.80
CA TYR A 106 -11.60 1.85 1.52
C TYR A 106 -12.37 0.62 1.05
N ALA A 107 -13.61 0.43 1.50
CA ALA A 107 -14.42 -0.72 1.12
C ALA A 107 -14.58 -0.81 -0.42
N GLY A 108 -14.30 -1.99 -0.99
CA GLY A 108 -14.33 -2.23 -2.43
C GLY A 108 -13.09 -1.75 -3.21
N ARG A 109 -12.14 -1.10 -2.53
CA ARG A 109 -10.93 -0.49 -3.13
C ARG A 109 -9.68 -0.71 -2.27
N LEU A 110 -9.69 -1.76 -1.45
CA LEU A 110 -8.57 -2.23 -0.63
C LEU A 110 -8.24 -3.68 -0.99
N LEU A 111 -7.02 -3.93 -1.45
CA LEU A 111 -6.54 -5.27 -1.79
C LEU A 111 -5.36 -5.67 -0.91
N ASN A 112 -5.29 -6.95 -0.55
CA ASN A 112 -4.16 -7.52 0.19
C ASN A 112 -3.65 -8.78 -0.49
N ILE A 113 -2.35 -8.99 -0.45
CA ILE A 113 -1.71 -10.24 -0.87
C ILE A 113 -1.29 -10.99 0.40
N HIS A 114 -1.83 -12.19 0.60
CA HIS A 114 -1.48 -13.07 1.73
C HIS A 114 -0.74 -14.30 1.20
N PRO A 115 0.39 -14.72 1.79
CA PRO A 115 1.21 -15.82 1.27
C PRO A 115 0.64 -17.21 1.64
N SER A 116 -0.67 -17.40 1.52
CA SER A 116 -1.32 -18.70 1.71
C SER A 116 -2.59 -18.82 0.89
N LEU A 117 -3.09 -20.06 0.77
CA LEU A 117 -4.37 -20.36 0.15
C LEU A 117 -5.49 -20.24 1.19
N LEU A 118 -6.06 -19.04 1.32
CA LEU A 118 -7.21 -18.82 2.20
C LEU A 118 -8.36 -19.80 1.88
N PRO A 119 -9.06 -20.34 2.91
CA PRO A 119 -8.99 -19.97 4.33
C PRO A 119 -7.85 -20.66 5.12
N HIS A 120 -7.01 -21.48 4.50
CA HIS A 120 -5.92 -22.15 5.20
C HIS A 120 -4.82 -21.14 5.59
N PHE A 121 -4.24 -21.31 6.79
CA PHE A 121 -3.03 -20.58 7.23
C PHE A 121 -3.23 -19.05 7.31
N GLN A 122 -4.13 -18.61 8.20
CA GLN A 122 -4.36 -17.19 8.50
C GLN A 122 -3.31 -16.68 9.50
N GLY A 123 -2.66 -15.56 9.21
CA GLY A 123 -1.73 -14.89 10.14
C GLY A 123 -0.25 -15.06 9.81
N LEU A 124 0.61 -14.88 10.83
CA LEU A 124 2.08 -14.98 10.72
C LEU A 124 2.54 -16.40 11.11
N HIS A 125 3.62 -16.88 10.47
CA HIS A 125 4.26 -18.19 10.75
C HIS A 125 3.41 -19.42 10.47
N THR A 126 2.57 -19.35 9.44
CA THR A 126 1.69 -20.44 9.01
C THR A 126 2.14 -21.07 7.70
#